data_AF-A0A7S3GWV0-F1
#
_entry.id   AF-A0A7S3GWV0-F1
#
_cell.length_a   1.000
_cell.length_b   1.000
_cell.length_c   1.000
_cell.angle_alpha   90.00
_cell.angle_beta   90.00
_cell.angle_gamma   90.00
#
_symmetry.space_group_name_H-M   'P 1'
#
loop_
_entity.id
_entity.type
_entity.pdbx_description
1 polymer ?
#
loop_
_entity_poly.entity_id
_entity_poly.type
_entity_poly.pdbx_seq_one_letter_code
_entity_poly.pdbx_strand_id
1 'polypeptide(L)'
;SKYPGTLFRFPLRTASQARKSEISKRSYTIADVESNLAQLSTQLSNMLIFLRNVRTIEVYRCNSHSTTPTLLHRATAKVHSVETVNDQFLLGFFDRNNSVVNNGVNDVSRDGFYKRLMSTADNF
;
A
#
# COMPACT_ATOMS: atom_id res chain seq x y z
N SER A 1 -15.91 -19.27 -20.13
CA SER A 1 -14.96 -19.69 -19.08
C SER A 1 -15.00 -18.67 -17.94
N LYS A 2 -14.75 -19.06 -16.69
CA LYS A 2 -14.76 -18.16 -15.52
C LYS A 2 -13.33 -17.74 -15.18
N TYR A 3 -13.11 -16.46 -14.86
CA TYR A 3 -11.80 -15.98 -14.39
C TYR A 3 -11.62 -16.33 -12.90
N PRO A 4 -10.56 -17.05 -12.49
CA PRO A 4 -10.36 -17.51 -11.10
C PRO A 4 -9.71 -16.40 -10.26
N GLY A 5 -10.35 -15.24 -10.19
CA GLY A 5 -9.82 -14.09 -9.47
C GLY A 5 -10.76 -12.89 -9.53
N THR A 6 -10.29 -11.78 -8.97
CA THR A 6 -11.02 -10.50 -9.01
C THR A 6 -10.19 -9.49 -9.80
N LEU A 7 -10.81 -8.87 -10.79
CA LEU A 7 -10.20 -7.82 -11.58
C LEU A 7 -11.08 -6.57 -11.52
N PHE A 8 -10.47 -5.46 -11.11
CA PHE A 8 -11.10 -4.15 -11.18
C PHE A 8 -10.55 -3.38 -12.37
N ARG A 9 -11.44 -2.71 -13.10
CA ARG A 9 -11.08 -1.76 -14.15
C ARG A 9 -11.63 -0.40 -13.77
N PHE A 10 -10.74 0.58 -13.64
CA PHE A 10 -11.10 1.97 -13.37
C PHE A 10 -10.81 2.82 -14.60
N PRO A 11 -11.81 3.13 -15.44
CA PRO A 11 -11.62 4.01 -16.59
C PRO A 11 -11.22 5.42 -16.13
N LEU A 12 -10.09 5.91 -16.64
CA LEU A 12 -9.62 7.26 -16.33
C LEU A 12 -10.52 8.29 -17.02
N ARG A 13 -10.96 9.30 -16.27
CA ARG A 13 -11.78 10.39 -16.84
C ARG A 13 -10.91 11.35 -17.63
N THR A 14 -11.27 11.56 -18.89
CA THR A 14 -10.76 12.68 -19.70
C THR A 14 -11.27 14.01 -19.18
N ALA A 15 -10.64 15.12 -19.57
CA ALA A 15 -11.08 16.47 -19.21
C ALA A 15 -12.54 16.75 -19.63
N SER A 16 -12.96 16.29 -20.80
CA SER A 16 -14.33 16.45 -21.28
C SER A 16 -15.35 15.71 -20.40
N GLN A 17 -15.05 14.47 -20.04
CA GLN A 17 -15.90 13.66 -19.17
C GLN A 17 -15.96 14.23 -17.75
N ALA A 18 -14.83 14.69 -17.22
CA ALA A 18 -14.76 15.28 -15.88
C ALA A 18 -15.59 16.58 -15.78
N ARG A 19 -15.59 17.44 -16.80
CA ARG A 19 -16.42 18.65 -16.81
C ARG A 19 -17.92 18.34 -16.71
N LYS A 20 -18.38 17.29 -17.40
CA LYS A 20 -19.78 16.87 -17.41
C LYS A 20 -20.18 16.00 -16.20
N SER A 21 -19.20 15.48 -15.47
CA SER A 21 -19.42 14.59 -14.32
C SER A 21 -19.99 15.34 -13.12
N GLU A 22 -21.08 14.85 -12.54
CA GLU A 22 -21.69 15.39 -11.31
C GLU A 22 -20.94 14.96 -10.05
N ILE A 23 -20.22 13.83 -10.12
CA ILE A 23 -19.53 13.23 -8.96
C ILE A 23 -18.18 13.90 -8.71
N SER A 24 -17.44 14.23 -9.77
CA SER A 24 -16.11 14.83 -9.65
C SER A 24 -15.67 15.48 -10.94
N LYS A 25 -15.12 16.70 -10.83
CA LYS A 25 -14.51 17.47 -11.92
C LYS A 25 -13.04 17.15 -12.16
N ARG A 26 -12.46 16.19 -11.42
CA ARG A 26 -11.08 15.76 -11.60
C ARG A 26 -10.95 14.84 -12.82
N SER A 27 -10.08 15.21 -13.75
CA SER A 27 -9.55 14.35 -14.81
C SER A 27 -8.20 13.78 -14.44
N TYR A 28 -7.79 12.70 -15.11
CA TYR A 28 -6.48 12.08 -14.93
C TYR A 28 -5.77 11.96 -16.28
N THR A 29 -4.56 12.49 -16.35
CA THR A 29 -3.60 12.19 -17.42
C THR A 29 -2.79 10.95 -17.06
N ILE A 30 -2.05 10.41 -18.04
CA ILE A 30 -1.12 9.29 -17.80
C ILE A 30 -0.07 9.69 -16.76
N ALA A 31 0.47 10.91 -16.86
CA ALA A 31 1.47 11.43 -15.92
C ALA A 31 0.92 11.53 -14.49
N ASP A 32 -0.34 11.95 -14.31
CA ASP A 32 -0.97 11.99 -12.99
C ASP A 32 -1.04 10.58 -12.37
N VAL A 33 -1.44 9.57 -13.15
CA VAL A 33 -1.54 8.19 -12.67
C VAL A 33 -0.16 7.63 -12.35
N GLU A 34 0.84 7.87 -13.19
CA GLU A 34 2.21 7.45 -12.94
C GLU A 34 2.78 8.09 -11.67
N SER A 35 2.52 9.39 -11.44
CA SER A 35 2.91 10.08 -10.21
C SER A 35 2.22 9.50 -8.97
N ASN A 36 0.91 9.25 -9.04
CA ASN A 36 0.17 8.62 -7.93
C ASN A 36 0.68 7.21 -7.63
N LEU A 37 0.94 6.40 -8.65
CA LEU A 37 1.49 5.05 -8.50
C LEU A 37 2.92 5.08 -7.96
N ALA A 38 3.75 6.03 -8.36
CA ALA A 38 5.09 6.21 -7.82
C ALA A 38 5.03 6.57 -6.32
N GLN A 39 4.17 7.52 -5.93
CA GLN A 39 3.96 7.88 -4.52
C GLN A 39 3.45 6.68 -3.71
N LEU A 40 2.45 5.95 -4.21
CA LEU A 40 1.98 4.71 -3.60
C LEU A 40 3.09 3.69 -3.44
N SER A 41 3.95 3.57 -4.47
CA SER A 41 5.06 2.60 -4.49
C SER A 41 6.06 2.82 -3.36
N THR A 42 6.25 4.07 -2.92
CA THR A 42 7.09 4.39 -1.74
C THR A 42 6.54 3.83 -0.43
N GLN A 43 5.24 3.51 -0.36
CA GLN A 43 4.57 3.06 0.87
C GLN A 43 4.26 1.56 0.88
N LEU A 44 4.51 0.83 -0.21
CA LEU A 44 4.09 -0.58 -0.33
C LEU A 44 4.68 -1.48 0.76
N SER A 45 5.95 -1.28 1.11
CA SER A 45 6.59 -2.04 2.20
C SER A 45 5.91 -1.77 3.55
N ASN A 46 5.53 -0.52 3.81
CA ASN A 46 4.85 -0.13 5.04
C ASN A 46 3.44 -0.69 5.09
N MET A 47 2.74 -0.76 3.95
CA MET A 47 1.42 -1.38 3.89
C MET A 47 1.49 -2.87 4.24
N LEU A 48 2.45 -3.60 3.69
CA LEU A 48 2.58 -5.05 3.87
C LEU A 48 2.80 -5.48 5.33
N ILE A 49 3.32 -4.59 6.19
CA ILE A 49 3.48 -4.81 7.64
C ILE A 49 2.13 -5.04 8.32
N PHE A 50 1.08 -4.37 7.86
CA PHE A 50 -0.25 -4.41 8.48
C PHE A 50 -1.22 -5.35 7.77
N LEU A 51 -0.80 -5.98 6.65
CA LEU A 51 -1.64 -6.85 5.85
C LEU A 51 -1.37 -8.32 6.18
N ARG A 52 -2.36 -9.02 6.75
CA ARG A 52 -2.23 -10.44 7.11
C ARG A 52 -2.19 -11.38 5.89
N ASN A 53 -3.04 -11.13 4.90
CA ASN A 53 -3.26 -12.06 3.79
C ASN A 53 -2.64 -11.60 2.47
N VAL A 54 -2.35 -10.30 2.31
CA VAL A 54 -1.67 -9.76 1.13
C VAL A 54 -0.18 -9.85 1.36
N ARG A 55 0.51 -10.72 0.60
CA ARG A 55 1.95 -10.95 0.75
C ARG A 55 2.80 -10.22 -0.28
N THR A 56 2.22 -9.91 -1.44
CA THR A 56 2.93 -9.29 -2.55
C THR A 56 2.06 -8.24 -3.18
N ILE A 57 2.65 -7.08 -3.47
CA ILE A 57 2.04 -6.02 -4.26
C ILE A 57 3.01 -5.69 -5.39
N GLU A 58 2.47 -5.63 -6.61
CA GLU A 58 3.22 -5.37 -7.83
C GLU A 58 2.54 -4.29 -8.65
N VAL A 59 3.36 -3.41 -9.25
CA VAL A 59 2.92 -2.35 -10.14
C VAL A 59 3.52 -2.60 -11.51
N TYR A 60 2.66 -2.70 -12.51
CA TYR A 60 3.05 -2.94 -13.90
C TYR A 60 2.64 -1.78 -14.80
N ARG A 61 3.38 -1.59 -15.90
CA ARG A 61 3.04 -0.72 -17.01
C ARG A 61 2.80 -1.54 -18.27
N CYS A 62 1.65 -1.38 -18.88
CA CYS A 62 1.37 -1.95 -20.19
C CYS A 62 1.69 -0.89 -21.26
N ASN A 63 2.61 -1.21 -22.18
CA ASN A 63 2.95 -0.33 -23.31
C ASN A 63 2.17 -0.75 -24.56
N SER A 64 1.64 0.19 -25.33
CA SER A 64 0.95 -0.07 -26.60
C SER A 64 1.80 -0.85 -27.62
N HIS A 65 3.13 -0.75 -27.54
CA HIS A 65 4.06 -1.42 -28.45
C HIS A 65 4.57 -2.78 -27.95
N SER A 66 4.17 -3.22 -26.74
CA SER A 66 4.60 -4.48 -26.14
C SER A 66 3.41 -5.29 -25.68
N THR A 67 3.39 -6.58 -26.02
CA THR A 67 2.41 -7.54 -25.51
C THR A 67 2.66 -7.92 -24.05
N THR A 68 3.88 -7.67 -23.54
CA THR A 68 4.26 -8.02 -22.17
C THR A 68 4.29 -6.77 -21.28
N PRO A 69 3.59 -6.77 -20.13
CA PRO A 69 3.68 -5.69 -19.15
C PRO A 69 5.08 -5.59 -18.53
N THR A 70 5.55 -4.36 -18.30
CA THR A 70 6.82 -4.09 -17.62
C THR A 70 6.58 -3.93 -16.12
N LEU A 71 7.31 -4.70 -15.29
CA LEU A 71 7.27 -4.53 -13.83
C LEU A 71 7.98 -3.22 -13.45
N LEU A 72 7.28 -2.32 -12.75
CA LEU A 72 7.83 -1.06 -12.24
C LEU A 72 8.28 -1.20 -10.79
N HIS A 73 7.40 -1.74 -9.94
CA HIS A 73 7.65 -1.89 -8.50
C HIS A 73 7.11 -3.22 -8.00
N ARG A 74 7.82 -3.82 -7.04
CA ARG A 74 7.38 -5.01 -6.31
C ARG A 74 7.77 -4.88 -4.85
N ALA A 75 6.83 -5.14 -3.97
CA ALA A 75 7.08 -5.34 -2.54
C ALA A 75 6.54 -6.71 -2.15
N THR A 76 7.32 -7.45 -1.36
CA THR A 76 6.94 -8.79 -0.88
C THR A 76 7.27 -8.91 0.60
N ALA A 77 6.28 -9.28 1.41
CA ALA A 77 6.46 -9.69 2.79
C ALA A 77 7.04 -11.12 2.79
N LYS A 78 8.25 -11.26 3.32
CA LYS A 78 8.82 -12.59 3.59
C LYS A 78 8.28 -13.03 4.94
N VAL A 79 7.31 -13.94 4.92
CA VAL A 79 6.93 -14.70 6.11
C VAL A 79 8.07 -15.69 6.34
N HIS A 80 9.02 -15.34 7.20
CA HIS A 80 9.76 -16.38 7.90
C HIS A 80 8.70 -17.16 8.70
N SER A 81 8.83 -18.48 8.81
CA SER A 81 8.00 -19.31 9.68
C SER A 81 8.11 -18.78 11.12
N VAL A 82 7.26 -17.81 11.47
CA VAL A 82 7.15 -17.31 12.82
C VAL A 82 5.96 -18.04 13.40
N GLU A 83 6.23 -19.12 14.13
CA GLU A 83 5.36 -19.49 15.22
C GLU A 83 5.23 -18.26 16.11
N THR A 84 4.03 -17.68 16.15
CA THR A 84 3.80 -16.40 16.80
C THR A 84 3.82 -16.56 18.31
N VAL A 85 4.99 -16.35 18.90
CA VAL A 85 5.16 -15.71 20.21
C VAL A 85 6.28 -14.67 20.05
N ASN A 86 5.95 -13.38 20.20
CA ASN A 86 6.87 -12.23 20.03
C ASN A 86 7.50 -12.07 18.63
N ASP A 87 6.69 -11.62 17.67
CA ASP A 87 7.02 -11.42 16.26
C ASP A 87 8.20 -10.42 16.03
N GLN A 88 9.40 -10.96 15.77
CA GLN A 88 10.66 -10.20 15.64
C GLN A 88 10.76 -9.34 14.37
N PHE A 89 9.94 -9.60 13.35
CA PHE A 89 10.00 -8.85 12.09
C PHE A 89 9.45 -7.42 12.25
N LEU A 90 8.33 -7.29 12.97
CA LEU A 90 7.72 -6.00 13.28
C LEU A 90 8.57 -5.21 14.28
N LEU A 91 9.20 -5.92 15.23
CA LEU A 91 10.20 -5.34 16.15
C LEU A 91 11.33 -4.65 15.36
N GLY A 92 11.97 -5.36 14.41
CA GLY A 92 13.04 -4.77 13.61
C GLY A 92 12.63 -3.56 12.77
N PHE A 93 11.35 -3.43 12.39
CA PHE A 93 10.82 -2.24 11.73
C PHE A 93 10.63 -1.06 12.69
N PHE A 94 10.01 -1.29 13.85
CA PHE A 94 9.83 -0.24 14.85
C PHE A 94 11.17 0.22 15.42
N ASP A 95 12.10 -0.69 15.72
CA ASP A 95 13.42 -0.36 16.24
C ASP A 95 14.24 0.48 15.25
N ARG A 96 14.17 0.15 13.95
CA ARG A 96 14.85 0.92 12.89
C ARG A 96 14.26 2.32 12.72
N ASN A 97 12.97 2.50 12.98
CA ASN A 97 12.30 3.80 12.91
C ASN A 97 12.38 4.59 14.23
N ASN A 98 12.66 3.95 15.36
CA ASN A 98 12.77 4.60 16.67
C ASN A 98 14.14 5.29 16.88
N SER A 99 15.16 4.99 16.06
CA SER A 99 16.48 5.64 16.18
C SER A 99 16.51 7.11 15.76
N VAL A 100 15.41 7.64 15.19
CA VAL A 100 15.32 9.01 14.66
C VAL A 100 14.55 9.95 15.61
N VAL A 101 13.88 9.44 16.64
CA VAL A 101 12.99 10.24 17.52
C VAL A 101 13.56 10.35 18.94
N ASN A 102 14.79 10.84 19.07
CA ASN A 102 15.29 11.39 20.34
C ASN A 102 15.06 12.90 20.35
N ASN A 103 13.79 13.33 20.37
CA ASN A 103 13.35 14.62 20.91
C ASN A 103 11.81 14.75 20.78
N GLY A 104 11.08 14.31 21.81
CA GLY A 104 9.73 14.81 22.08
C GLY A 104 8.54 13.91 21.73
N VAL A 105 8.00 13.27 22.78
CA VAL A 105 6.56 13.01 23.05
C VAL A 105 5.69 12.44 21.92
N ASN A 106 6.13 11.38 21.25
CA ASN A 106 5.21 10.40 20.67
C ASN A 106 5.84 9.03 20.82
N ASP A 107 5.31 8.22 21.74
CA ASP A 107 5.72 6.83 21.90
C ASP A 107 5.30 6.04 20.66
N VAL A 108 6.24 5.95 19.70
CA VAL A 108 6.16 5.09 18.50
C VAL A 108 6.78 3.71 18.82
N SER A 109 6.81 3.30 20.09
CA SER A 109 7.17 1.94 20.44
C SER A 109 6.14 0.95 19.89
N ARG A 110 6.61 -0.27 19.62
CA ARG A 110 5.76 -1.43 19.31
C ARG A 110 4.55 -1.50 20.24
N ASP A 111 4.79 -1.36 21.54
CA ASP A 111 3.78 -1.54 22.58
C ASP A 111 2.75 -0.40 22.54
N GLY A 112 3.20 0.84 22.30
CA GLY A 112 2.33 1.99 22.08
C GLY A 112 1.45 1.85 20.83
N PHE A 113 1.97 1.25 19.75
CA PHE A 113 1.22 0.99 18.53
C PHE A 113 0.16 -0.10 18.71
N TYR A 114 0.53 -1.27 19.25
CA TYR A 114 -0.40 -2.38 19.46
C TYR A 114 -1.47 -2.05 20.49
N LYS A 115 -1.12 -1.34 21.56
CA LYS A 115 -2.10 -0.86 22.55
C LYS A 115 -3.13 0.06 21.90
N ARG A 116 -2.71 0.95 20.99
CA ARG A 116 -3.62 1.80 20.21
C ARG A 116 -4.50 0.99 19.27
N LEU A 117 -3.91 0.09 18.49
CA LEU A 117 -4.65 -0.74 17.53
C LEU A 117 -5.72 -1.58 18.22
N MET A 118 -5.39 -2.21 19.35
CA MET A 118 -6.35 -3.03 20.10
C MET A 118 -7.37 -2.18 20.85
N SER A 119 -7.01 -0.99 21.33
CA SER A 119 -7.98 -0.06 21.95
C SER A 119 -9.03 0.48 20.97
N THR A 120 -8.78 0.41 19.65
CA THR A 120 -9.76 0.83 18.64
C THR A 120 -10.77 -0.27 18.28
N ALA A 121 -10.59 -1.50 18.76
CA ALA A 121 -11.51 -2.61 18.49
C ALA A 121 -12.80 -2.54 19.34
N ASP A 122 -12.84 -1.75 20.41
CA ASP A 122 -13.96 -1.68 21.35
C ASP A 122 -15.02 -0.60 21.03
N ASN A 123 -14.99 0.00 19.83
CA ASN A 123 -15.96 1.05 19.42
C ASN A 123 -16.73 0.71 18.12
N PHE A 124 -17.17 -0.54 17.97
CA PHE A 124 -18.27 -0.92 17.05
C PHE A 124 -19.22 -1.90 17.72
#